data_AF-A0A158G0J8-F1
#
_entry.id   AF-A0A158G0J8-F1
#
_cell.length_a   1.000
_cell.length_b   1.000
_cell.length_c   1.000
_cell.angle_alpha   90.00
_cell.angle_beta   90.00
_cell.angle_gamma   90.00
#
_symmetry.space_group_name_H-M   'P 1'
#
loop_
_entity.id
_entity.type
_entity.pdbx_description
1 polymer ?
#
loop_
_entity_poly.entity_id
_entity_poly.type
_entity_poly.pdbx_seq_one_letter_code
_entity_poly.pdbx_strand_id
1 'polypeptide(L)'
;MTAFLLIWSPKKWPWPELPDIARRVAAGEAVTDAWGCGTSRSLLPGDRVFVHRVAQAPKGVFASGYVTRAPYEVPDATRKRGFRLCIDFVYDWLVDAHEGVVVTRDELRAHPFSVQTWDAQSSGTVIKPMAEGALEKLWTARTGRRSRPPPSAVTSPPVSGDSGTISS
;
A
#
# COMPACT_ATOMS: atom_id res chain seq x y z
N MET A 1 -4.41 7.03 -15.64
CA MET A 1 -4.16 6.52 -14.29
C MET A 1 -2.71 6.11 -14.26
N THR A 2 -1.98 6.48 -13.22
CA THR A 2 -0.56 6.12 -13.08
C THR A 2 -0.43 5.07 -11.97
N ALA A 3 0.44 4.09 -12.15
CA ALA A 3 0.76 3.14 -11.10
C ALA A 3 1.98 3.58 -10.28
N PHE A 4 1.88 3.47 -8.96
CA PHE A 4 2.95 3.81 -8.03
C PHE A 4 3.34 2.61 -7.18
N LEU A 5 4.62 2.57 -6.80
CA LEU A 5 5.20 1.56 -5.93
C LEU A 5 5.36 2.10 -4.51
N LEU A 6 4.74 1.41 -3.56
CA LEU A 6 4.87 1.62 -2.13
C LEU A 6 5.79 0.53 -1.56
N ILE A 7 6.69 0.91 -0.65
CA ILE A 7 7.71 0.01 -0.12
C ILE A 7 7.46 -0.25 1.36
N TRP A 8 7.45 -1.53 1.73
CA TRP A 8 7.39 -1.98 3.12
C TRP A 8 8.63 -2.80 3.47
N SER A 9 9.23 -2.51 4.63
CA SER A 9 10.34 -3.30 5.18
C SER A 9 9.98 -3.78 6.58
N PRO A 10 9.79 -5.10 6.81
CA PRO A 10 9.45 -5.64 8.13
C PRO A 10 10.52 -5.36 9.18
N LYS A 11 11.78 -5.18 8.76
CA LYS A 11 12.89 -4.82 9.66
C LYS A 11 12.76 -3.40 10.22
N LYS A 12 12.14 -2.48 9.48
CA LYS A 12 11.99 -1.08 9.89
C LYS A 12 10.62 -0.82 10.52
N TRP A 13 9.60 -1.53 10.06
CA TRP A 13 8.22 -1.36 10.49
C TRP A 13 7.56 -2.74 10.66
N PRO A 14 7.62 -3.31 11.88
CA PRO A 14 6.83 -4.48 12.22
C PRO A 14 5.35 -4.19 12.00
N TRP A 15 4.62 -5.16 11.45
CA TRP A 15 3.21 -4.99 11.14
C TRP A 15 2.42 -6.23 11.58
N PRO A 16 2.16 -6.36 12.89
CA PRO A 16 1.50 -7.55 13.45
C PRO A 16 0.02 -7.65 13.06
N GLU A 17 -0.64 -6.55 12.72
CA GLU A 17 -2.05 -6.51 12.30
C GLU A 17 -2.26 -6.88 10.82
N LEU A 18 -1.17 -7.02 10.05
CA LEU A 18 -1.24 -7.34 8.62
C LEU A 18 -2.10 -8.59 8.29
N PRO A 19 -2.01 -9.71 9.03
CA PRO A 19 -2.86 -10.87 8.76
C PRO A 19 -4.35 -10.57 8.93
N ASP A 20 -4.71 -9.75 9.92
CA ASP A 20 -6.10 -9.37 10.18
C ASP A 20 -6.64 -8.44 9.10
N ILE A 21 -5.84 -7.47 8.66
CA ILE A 21 -6.17 -6.59 7.55
C ILE A 21 -6.35 -7.42 6.27
N ALA A 22 -5.45 -8.38 6.00
CA ALA A 22 -5.56 -9.27 4.85
C ALA A 22 -6.85 -10.09 4.86
N ARG A 23 -7.25 -10.63 6.03
CA ARG A 23 -8.54 -11.34 6.19
C ARG A 23 -9.74 -10.45 5.90
N ARG A 24 -9.75 -9.21 6.38
CA ARG A 24 -10.84 -8.24 6.15
C ARG A 24 -10.95 -7.86 4.67
N VAL A 25 -9.82 -7.58 4.02
CA VAL A 25 -9.77 -7.31 2.57
C VAL A 25 -10.21 -8.54 1.78
N ALA A 26 -9.81 -9.75 2.19
CA ALA A 26 -10.25 -10.99 1.57
C ALA A 26 -11.77 -11.18 1.67
N ALA A 27 -12.38 -10.78 2.80
CA ALA A 27 -13.83 -10.78 3.04
C ALA A 27 -14.59 -9.68 2.28
N GLY A 28 -13.89 -8.77 1.60
CA GLY A 28 -14.49 -7.70 0.80
C GLY A 28 -14.73 -6.40 1.56
N GLU A 29 -14.19 -6.25 2.77
CA GLU A 29 -14.24 -4.98 3.50
C GLU A 29 -13.35 -3.93 2.82
N ALA A 30 -13.85 -2.70 2.76
CA ALA A 30 -13.09 -1.55 2.28
C ALA A 30 -12.13 -1.08 3.39
N VAL A 31 -10.92 -1.64 3.40
CA VAL A 31 -9.89 -1.26 4.37
C VAL A 31 -8.99 -0.19 3.77
N THR A 32 -8.89 0.94 4.46
CA THR A 32 -7.98 2.04 4.11
C THR A 32 -6.75 2.06 5.00
N ASP A 33 -5.63 2.47 4.43
CA ASP A 33 -4.39 2.65 5.16
C ASP A 33 -3.65 3.92 4.74
N ALA A 34 -2.84 4.45 5.66
CA ALA A 34 -2.05 5.65 5.47
C ALA A 34 -0.60 5.28 5.19
N TRP A 35 -0.09 5.63 4.00
CA TRP A 35 1.26 5.27 3.58
C TRP A 35 2.15 6.48 3.38
N GLY A 36 3.35 6.45 3.95
CA GLY A 36 4.37 7.48 3.68
C GLY A 36 4.87 7.40 2.24
N CYS A 37 4.71 8.46 1.44
CA CYS A 37 5.08 8.51 0.02
C CYS A 37 6.40 9.24 -0.26
N GLY A 38 7.29 9.29 0.73
CA GLY A 38 8.59 9.96 0.62
C GLY A 38 8.42 11.47 0.38
N THR A 39 8.92 11.95 -0.76
CA THR A 39 8.78 13.35 -1.21
C THR A 39 7.81 13.49 -2.38
N SER A 40 7.16 12.41 -2.79
CA SER A 40 6.31 12.38 -3.97
C SER A 40 4.98 13.09 -3.69
N ARG A 41 4.71 14.17 -4.44
CA ARG A 41 3.44 14.92 -4.42
C ARG A 41 2.55 14.60 -5.63
N SER A 42 2.99 13.68 -6.48
CA SER A 42 2.34 13.36 -7.76
C SER A 42 1.24 12.31 -7.65
N LEU A 43 1.06 11.68 -6.48
CA LEU A 43 -0.01 10.71 -6.27
C LEU A 43 -1.35 11.45 -6.18
N LEU A 44 -2.32 11.06 -6.99
CA LEU A 44 -3.65 11.66 -7.00
C LEU A 44 -4.72 10.61 -6.68
N PRO A 45 -5.86 11.01 -6.09
CA PRO A 45 -6.98 10.10 -5.89
C PRO A 45 -7.38 9.40 -7.20
N GLY A 46 -7.52 8.08 -7.14
CA GLY A 46 -7.80 7.22 -8.28
C GLY A 46 -6.56 6.58 -8.93
N ASP A 47 -5.35 7.00 -8.57
CA ASP A 47 -4.12 6.34 -9.03
C ASP A 47 -3.97 4.93 -8.44
N ARG A 48 -3.30 4.06 -9.20
CA ARG A 48 -3.06 2.66 -8.83
C ARG A 48 -1.84 2.58 -7.92
N VAL A 49 -1.91 1.76 -6.88
CA VAL A 49 -0.75 1.51 -6.00
C VAL A 49 -0.50 0.02 -5.85
N PHE A 50 0.79 -0.33 -5.76
CA PHE A 50 1.26 -1.68 -5.43
C PHE A 50 2.20 -1.60 -4.23
N VAL A 51 2.05 -2.52 -3.27
CA VAL A 51 2.91 -2.59 -2.08
C VAL A 51 3.91 -3.72 -2.23
N HIS A 52 5.18 -3.37 -2.12
CA HIS A 52 6.31 -4.27 -2.28
C HIS A 52 7.04 -4.49 -0.96
N ARG A 53 7.18 -5.76 -0.57
CA ARG A 53 7.99 -6.20 0.58
C ARG A 53 9.46 -6.27 0.17
N VAL A 54 10.31 -5.54 0.91
CA VAL A 54 11.76 -5.49 0.69
C VAL A 54 12.55 -5.97 1.92
N ALA A 55 13.88 -6.00 1.80
CA ALA A 55 14.88 -6.30 2.83
C ALA A 55 14.89 -7.75 3.38
N GLN A 56 13.74 -8.40 3.57
CA GLN A 56 13.65 -9.77 4.08
C GLN A 56 12.75 -10.62 3.18
N ALA A 57 13.10 -11.90 3.02
CA ALA A 57 12.29 -12.85 2.26
C ALA A 57 11.02 -13.26 3.05
N PRO A 58 9.93 -13.63 2.34
CA PRO A 58 9.70 -13.50 0.90
C PRO A 58 9.68 -12.04 0.41
N LYS A 59 10.40 -11.73 -0.68
CA LYS A 59 10.40 -10.39 -1.29
C LYS A 59 9.46 -10.40 -2.48
N GLY A 60 8.67 -9.35 -2.67
CA GLY A 60 7.66 -9.35 -3.72
C GLY A 60 6.53 -8.38 -3.50
N VAL A 61 5.69 -8.21 -4.51
CA VAL A 61 4.45 -7.44 -4.42
C VAL A 61 3.38 -8.32 -3.79
N PHE A 62 2.73 -7.81 -2.75
CA PHE A 62 1.76 -8.57 -1.95
C PHE A 62 0.42 -7.86 -1.77
N ALA A 63 0.37 -6.55 -2.07
CA ALA A 63 -0.86 -5.80 -2.04
C ALA A 63 -1.00 -4.89 -3.24
N SER A 64 -2.24 -4.56 -3.56
CA SER A 64 -2.59 -3.52 -4.51
C SER A 64 -3.72 -2.67 -3.92
N GLY A 65 -3.94 -1.51 -4.53
CA GLY A 65 -5.02 -0.63 -4.12
C GLY A 65 -5.15 0.59 -5.00
N TYR A 66 -5.93 1.55 -4.52
CA TYR A 66 -6.15 2.83 -5.17
C TYR A 66 -6.04 3.98 -4.17
N VAL A 67 -5.36 5.05 -4.57
CA VAL A 67 -5.24 6.26 -3.76
C VAL A 67 -6.64 6.86 -3.55
N THR A 68 -6.98 7.18 -2.31
CA THR A 68 -8.24 7.84 -1.94
C THR A 68 -8.00 9.30 -1.56
N ARG A 69 -6.80 9.63 -1.06
CA ARG A 69 -6.42 11.00 -0.68
C ARG A 69 -5.04 11.35 -1.22
N ALA A 70 -4.93 12.55 -1.81
CA ALA A 70 -3.67 13.12 -2.25
C ALA A 70 -2.69 13.30 -1.07
N PRO A 71 -1.36 13.40 -1.34
CA PRO A 71 -0.34 13.59 -0.33
C PRO A 71 -0.65 14.77 0.62
N TYR A 72 -0.68 14.47 1.92
CA TYR A 72 -0.84 15.45 2.99
C TYR A 72 0.33 15.39 3.96
N GLU A 73 0.56 16.52 4.65
CA GLU A 73 1.66 16.67 5.59
C GLU A 73 1.24 16.13 6.96
N VAL A 74 2.01 15.17 7.47
CA VAL A 74 1.87 14.62 8.81
C VAL A 74 3.06 15.09 9.64
N PRO A 75 2.84 15.78 10.78
CA PRO A 75 3.91 16.21 11.67
C PRO A 75 4.83 15.05 12.05
N ASP A 76 6.14 15.26 11.90
CA ASP A 76 7.17 14.26 12.21
C ASP A 76 8.44 14.99 12.64
N ALA A 77 8.64 15.06 13.96
CA ALA A 77 9.78 15.73 14.58
C ALA A 77 11.12 15.03 14.29
N THR A 78 11.10 13.79 13.81
CA THR A 78 12.33 13.06 13.43
C THR A 78 12.88 13.51 12.08
N ARG A 79 12.06 14.22 11.27
CA ARG A 79 12.45 14.73 9.95
C ARG A 79 12.96 16.16 10.06
N LYS A 80 13.99 16.48 9.28
CA LYS A 80 14.53 17.84 9.17
C LYS A 80 13.49 18.90 8.78
N ARG A 81 12.45 18.53 8.04
CA ARG A 81 11.37 19.44 7.62
C ARG A 81 10.24 19.56 8.65
N GLY A 82 10.25 18.77 9.73
CA GLY A 82 9.19 18.72 10.74
C GLY A 82 7.92 17.97 10.31
N PHE A 83 7.89 17.42 9.09
CA PHE A 83 6.77 16.64 8.58
C PHE A 83 7.21 15.54 7.61
N ARG A 84 6.33 14.56 7.40
CA ARG A 84 6.39 13.53 6.35
C ARG A 84 5.15 13.63 5.46
N LEU A 85 5.28 13.26 4.18
CA LEU A 85 4.13 13.17 3.29
C LEU A 85 3.51 11.78 3.36
N CYS A 86 2.20 11.73 3.60
CA CYS A 86 1.41 10.52 3.62
C CYS A 86 0.28 10.62 2.60
N ILE A 87 -0.09 9.48 2.02
CA ILE A 87 -1.32 9.32 1.23
C ILE A 87 -2.26 8.38 1.99
N ASP A 88 -3.55 8.48 1.70
CA ASP A 88 -4.49 7.44 2.08
C ASP A 88 -4.86 6.66 0.81
N PHE A 89 -4.94 5.34 0.94
CA PHE A 89 -5.36 4.46 -0.13
C PHE A 89 -6.23 3.33 0.41
N VAL A 90 -7.03 2.73 -0.46
CA VAL A 90 -7.88 1.57 -0.15
C VAL A 90 -7.32 0.33 -0.85
N TYR A 91 -7.31 -0.80 -0.15
CA TYR A 91 -6.92 -2.07 -0.74
C TYR A 91 -8.02 -2.59 -1.67
N ASP A 92 -7.61 -3.14 -2.82
CA ASP A 92 -8.44 -4.05 -3.60
C ASP A 92 -8.02 -5.51 -3.39
N TRP A 93 -6.74 -5.75 -3.09
CA TRP A 93 -6.18 -7.04 -2.78
C TRP A 93 -5.02 -6.91 -1.80
N LEU A 94 -4.99 -7.82 -0.83
CA LEU A 94 -3.95 -7.91 0.18
C LEU A 94 -3.80 -9.37 0.61
N VAL A 95 -2.56 -9.87 0.60
CA VAL A 95 -2.21 -11.15 1.25
C VAL A 95 -1.32 -10.89 2.44
N ASP A 96 -1.28 -11.84 3.37
CA ASP A 96 -0.33 -11.77 4.47
C ASP A 96 1.10 -11.89 3.93
N ALA A 97 1.80 -10.76 3.96
CA ALA A 97 3.15 -10.67 3.48
C ALA A 97 4.14 -11.43 4.35
N HIS A 98 3.79 -11.81 5.59
CA HIS A 98 4.63 -12.63 6.46
C HIS A 98 4.76 -14.06 5.91
N GLU A 99 3.67 -14.60 5.37
CA GLU A 99 3.60 -15.95 4.80
C GLU A 99 4.04 -15.99 3.33
N GLY A 100 3.63 -15.00 2.53
CA GLY A 100 3.83 -15.07 1.08
C GLY A 100 3.65 -13.75 0.34
N VAL A 101 3.90 -13.78 -0.97
CA VAL A 101 3.73 -12.62 -1.86
C VAL A 101 3.02 -13.08 -3.13
N VAL A 102 2.27 -12.18 -3.77
CA VAL A 102 1.51 -12.50 -5.00
C VAL A 102 2.44 -12.53 -6.20
N VAL A 103 3.40 -11.62 -6.29
CA VAL A 103 4.44 -11.59 -7.34
C VAL A 103 5.80 -11.57 -6.67
N THR A 104 6.61 -12.59 -6.90
CA THR A 104 7.91 -12.72 -6.26
C THR A 104 8.94 -11.76 -6.84
N ARG A 105 9.97 -11.44 -6.05
CA ARG A 105 11.07 -10.57 -6.51
C ARG A 105 11.80 -11.12 -7.72
N ASP A 106 11.88 -12.45 -7.87
CA ASP A 106 12.58 -13.10 -8.98
C ASP A 106 11.82 -12.96 -10.29
N GLU A 107 10.49 -13.03 -10.26
CA GLU A 107 9.65 -12.75 -11.42
C GLU A 107 9.82 -11.30 -11.91
N LEU A 108 9.98 -10.36 -10.97
CA LEU A 108 10.23 -8.95 -11.27
C LEU A 108 11.63 -8.69 -11.87
N ARG A 109 12.52 -9.70 -11.94
CA ARG A 109 13.81 -9.61 -12.64
C ARG A 109 13.70 -9.91 -14.13
N ALA A 110 12.65 -10.59 -14.57
CA ALA A 110 12.46 -10.94 -15.97
C ALA A 110 11.92 -9.76 -16.78
N HIS A 111 12.16 -9.76 -18.10
CA HIS A 111 11.48 -8.82 -18.99
C HIS A 111 9.97 -9.14 -19.01
N PRO A 112 9.06 -8.14 -18.98
CA PRO A 112 9.28 -6.70 -19.10
C PRO A 112 9.53 -5.94 -17.79
N PHE A 113 9.50 -6.59 -16.63
CA PHE A 113 9.64 -5.96 -15.32
C PHE A 113 11.04 -5.44 -14.99
N SER A 114 12.06 -5.99 -15.65
CA SER A 114 13.47 -5.62 -15.45
C SER A 114 13.78 -4.15 -15.72
N VAL A 115 12.92 -3.43 -16.44
CA VAL A 115 13.08 -1.99 -16.69
C VAL A 115 12.76 -1.12 -15.48
N GLN A 116 12.08 -1.67 -14.48
CA GLN A 116 11.68 -1.00 -13.25
C GLN A 116 12.65 -1.33 -12.11
N THR A 117 12.98 -0.33 -11.30
CA THR A 117 13.72 -0.54 -10.05
C THR A 117 12.72 -0.93 -8.96
N TRP A 118 12.72 -2.21 -8.57
CA TRP A 118 11.84 -2.74 -7.53
C TRP A 118 12.42 -2.60 -6.12
N ASP A 119 13.76 -2.60 -5.97
CA ASP A 119 14.44 -2.43 -4.68
C ASP A 119 14.55 -0.94 -4.26
N ALA A 120 13.46 -0.19 -4.44
CA ALA A 120 13.42 1.23 -4.12
C ALA A 120 13.61 1.47 -2.61
N GLN A 121 14.36 2.52 -2.27
CA GLN A 121 14.59 2.93 -0.87
C GLN A 121 13.47 3.82 -0.32
N SER A 122 12.60 4.32 -1.19
CA SER A 122 11.48 5.18 -0.86
C SER A 122 10.21 4.77 -1.61
N SER A 123 9.09 4.78 -0.89
CA SER A 123 7.75 4.68 -1.46
C SER A 123 7.41 5.90 -2.34
N GLY A 124 6.39 5.76 -3.19
CA GLY A 124 5.90 6.83 -4.05
C GLY A 124 6.63 6.94 -5.39
N THR A 125 7.33 5.88 -5.79
CA THR A 125 8.03 5.80 -7.08
C THR A 125 7.04 5.42 -8.17
N VAL A 126 7.05 6.13 -9.30
CA VAL A 126 6.22 5.79 -10.46
C VAL A 126 6.68 4.46 -11.07
N ILE A 127 5.75 3.58 -11.37
CA ILE A 127 5.99 2.36 -12.14
C ILE A 127 6.00 2.74 -13.61
N LYS A 128 7.05 2.37 -14.34
CA LYS A 128 7.15 2.67 -15.77
C LYS A 128 5.99 2.02 -16.55
N PRO A 129 5.41 2.69 -17.56
CA PRO A 129 4.23 2.18 -18.28
C PRO A 129 4.37 0.74 -18.82
N MET A 130 5.58 0.37 -19.28
CA MET A 130 5.84 -0.97 -19.80
C MET A 130 5.80 -2.05 -18.70
N ALA A 131 6.25 -1.73 -17.49
CA ALA A 131 6.16 -2.62 -16.34
C ALA A 131 4.75 -2.61 -15.74
N GLU A 132 4.07 -1.47 -15.74
CA GLU A 132 2.71 -1.29 -15.24
C GLU A 132 1.72 -2.21 -15.97
N GLY A 133 1.65 -2.14 -17.30
CA GLY A 133 0.68 -2.93 -18.06
C GLY A 133 0.91 -4.45 -17.92
N ALA A 134 2.18 -4.86 -17.87
CA ALA A 134 2.53 -6.24 -17.63
C ALA A 134 2.20 -6.68 -16.19
N LEU A 135 2.38 -5.80 -15.21
CA LEU A 135 2.15 -6.11 -13.80
C LEU A 135 0.66 -6.24 -13.55
N GLU A 136 -0.16 -5.33 -14.07
CA GLU A 136 -1.61 -5.40 -13.94
C GLU A 136 -2.17 -6.68 -14.60
N LYS A 137 -1.62 -7.08 -15.75
CA LYS A 137 -1.99 -8.34 -16.42
C LYS A 137 -1.65 -9.56 -15.56
N LEU A 138 -0.42 -9.61 -15.03
CA LEU A 138 0.02 -10.70 -14.15
C LEU A 138 -0.79 -10.74 -12.85
N TRP A 139 -1.04 -9.57 -12.27
CA TRP A 139 -1.81 -9.41 -11.05
C TRP A 139 -3.23 -9.94 -11.24
N THR A 140 -3.93 -9.44 -12.27
CA THR A 140 -5.28 -9.88 -12.62
C THR A 140 -5.35 -11.39 -12.86
N ALA A 141 -4.33 -11.99 -13.47
CA ALA A 141 -4.28 -13.43 -13.70
C ALA A 141 -4.18 -14.25 -12.40
N ARG A 142 -3.62 -13.69 -11.32
CA ARG A 142 -3.46 -14.37 -10.02
C ARG A 142 -4.59 -14.10 -9.05
N THR A 143 -5.06 -12.86 -9.01
CA THR A 143 -6.04 -12.40 -8.01
C THR A 143 -7.46 -12.39 -8.55
N GLY A 144 -7.63 -12.53 -9.86
CA GLY A 144 -8.87 -12.20 -10.55
C GLY A 144 -9.12 -10.69 -10.60
N ARG A 145 -10.21 -10.29 -11.25
CA ARG A 145 -10.71 -8.91 -11.21
C ARG A 145 -11.62 -8.76 -9.99
N ARG A 146 -11.18 -8.04 -8.96
CA ARG A 146 -12.08 -7.53 -7.92
C ARG A 146 -12.52 -6.12 -8.27
N SER A 147 -13.81 -5.85 -8.12
CA SER A 147 -14.33 -4.48 -8.25
C SER A 147 -13.76 -3.62 -7.13
N ARG A 148 -13.29 -2.43 -7.51
CA ARG A 148 -12.83 -1.40 -6.56
C ARG A 148 -13.92 -1.19 -5.50
N PRO A 149 -13.59 -1.25 -4.19
CA PRO A 149 -14.54 -0.89 -3.15
C PRO A 149 -15.02 0.56 -3.38
N PRO A 150 -16.33 0.85 -3.28
CA PRO A 150 -16.80 2.22 -3.41
C PRO A 150 -16.16 3.09 -2.32
N PRO A 151 -15.72 4.32 -2.65
CA PRO A 151 -15.03 5.19 -1.70
C PRO A 151 -15.86 5.53 -0.45
N SER A 152 -17.18 5.28 -0.45
CA SER A 152 -18.10 5.52 0.66
C SER A 152 -18.16 4.40 1.71
N ALA A 153 -17.50 3.27 1.50
CA ALA A 153 -17.49 2.15 2.46
C ALA A 153 -16.38 2.26 3.54
N VAL A 154 -15.71 3.41 3.65
CA VAL A 154 -14.79 3.75 4.74
C VAL A 154 -15.55 3.83 6.06
N THR A 155 -15.83 2.68 6.65
CA THR A 155 -16.26 2.59 8.04
C THR A 155 -15.07 2.98 8.91
N SER A 156 -15.14 4.19 9.49
CA SER A 156 -14.27 4.65 10.56
C SER A 156 -14.08 3.53 11.61
N PRO A 157 -12.87 3.33 12.16
CA PRO A 157 -12.75 2.48 13.34
C PRO A 157 -13.64 3.05 14.46
N PRO A 158 -14.20 2.21 15.34
CA PRO A 158 -14.96 2.72 16.47
C PRO A 158 -14.03 3.60 17.30
N VAL A 159 -14.40 4.88 17.42
CA VAL A 159 -13.83 5.76 18.44
C VAL A 159 -14.11 5.08 19.76
N SER A 160 -13.06 4.57 20.41
CA SER A 160 -13.11 4.16 21.81
C SER A 160 -13.51 5.40 22.62
N GLY A 161 -14.79 5.51 22.92
CA GLY A 161 -15.28 6.44 23.92
C GLY A 161 -14.78 5.97 25.26
N ASP A 162 -13.83 6.70 25.83
CA ASP A 162 -13.61 6.66 27.28
C ASP A 162 -14.41 7.80 27.90
N SER A 163 -15.58 7.43 28.42
CA SER A 163 -16.40 8.27 29.28
C SER A 163 -15.76 8.32 30.67
N GLY A 164 -14.90 9.31 30.89
CA GLY A 164 -14.43 9.70 32.21
C GLY A 164 -15.25 10.87 32.77
N THR A 165 -16.34 10.52 33.45
CA THR A 165 -17.28 11.31 34.25
C THR A 165 -16.69 12.55 34.96
N ILE A 166 -17.36 13.69 34.74
CA ILE A 166 -17.38 14.85 35.64
C ILE A 166 -18.36 14.56 36.79
N SER A 167 -17.90 14.66 38.03
CA SER A 167 -18.64 14.85 39.30
C SER A 167 -17.57 15.01 40.39
N SER A 168 -17.53 15.99 41.29
CA SER A 168 -18.36 17.13 41.67
C SER A 168 -17.44 18.17 42.31
#